data_AF-A0A2S9FEP7-F1
#
_entry.id   AF-A0A2S9FEP7-F1
#
_cell.length_a   1.000
_cell.length_b   1.000
_cell.length_c   1.000
_cell.angle_alpha   90.00
_cell.angle_beta   90.00
_cell.angle_gamma   90.00
#
_symmetry.space_group_name_H-M   'P 1'
#
loop_
_entity.id
_entity.type
_entity.pdbx_description
1 polymer ?
#
loop_
_entity_poly.entity_id
_entity_poly.type
_entity_poly.pdbx_seq_one_letter_code
_entity_poly.pdbx_strand_id
1 'polypeptide(L)' 'VYPCHEVVKMDYFIPGCPPDADAILTVLDDLIHGRPVALPRSLNHYD' A
#
# COMPACT_ATOMS: atom_id res chain seq x y z
N VAL A 1 -9.50 -15.58 -12.05
CA VAL A 1 -8.64 -15.08 -10.95
C VAL A 1 -9.30 -13.82 -10.44
N TYR A 2 -9.50 -13.71 -9.13
CA TYR A 2 -10.15 -12.55 -8.50
C TYR A 2 -9.14 -11.83 -7.60
N PRO A 3 -9.18 -10.50 -7.51
CA PRO A 3 -8.38 -9.76 -6.55
C PRO A 3 -8.85 -10.02 -5.11
N CYS A 4 -7.95 -9.91 -4.13
CA CYS A 4 -8.27 -10.21 -2.73
C CYS A 4 -9.45 -9.38 -2.19
N HIS A 5 -9.62 -8.13 -2.66
CA HIS A 5 -10.69 -7.24 -2.20
C HIS A 5 -12.10 -7.65 -2.64
N GLU A 6 -12.23 -8.56 -3.61
CA GLU A 6 -13.54 -9.16 -3.97
C GLU A 6 -13.92 -10.31 -3.05
N VAL A 7 -12.96 -10.88 -2.32
CA VAL A 7 -13.17 -12.04 -1.43
C VAL A 7 -13.26 -11.61 0.04
N VAL A 8 -12.49 -10.59 0.43
CA VAL A 8 -12.42 -10.08 1.81
C VAL A 8 -12.20 -8.57 1.83
N LYS A 9 -12.63 -7.91 2.91
CA LYS A 9 -12.38 -6.47 3.10
C LYS A 9 -10.89 -6.21 3.24
N MET A 10 -10.36 -5.32 2.41
CA MET A 10 -9.01 -4.77 2.54
C MET A 10 -9.10 -3.41 3.22
N ASP A 11 -8.22 -3.16 4.18
CA ASP A 11 -8.17 -1.86 4.88
C ASP A 11 -7.25 -0.86 4.17
N TYR A 12 -6.20 -1.33 3.48
CA TYR A 12 -5.24 -0.51 2.75
C TYR A 12 -4.81 -1.18 1.43
N PHE A 13 -4.32 -0.38 0.49
CA PHE A 13 -3.76 -0.83 -0.79
C PHE A 13 -2.40 -0.16 -1.02
N ILE A 14 -1.41 -0.94 -1.47
CA ILE A 14 -0.09 -0.46 -1.87
C ILE A 14 0.07 -0.79 -3.37
N PRO A 15 0.00 0.19 -4.28
CA PRO A 15 0.08 -0.05 -5.71
C PRO A 15 1.51 -0.34 -6.19
N GLY A 16 1.65 -1.21 -7.20
CA GLY A 16 2.91 -1.49 -7.93
C GLY A 16 3.05 -2.95 -8.36
N CYS A 17 3.88 -3.22 -9.39
CA CYS A 17 4.17 -4.57 -9.88
C CYS A 17 5.70 -4.84 -10.02
N PRO A 18 6.49 -4.79 -8.93
CA PRO A 18 6.07 -4.67 -7.53
C PRO A 18 6.04 -3.21 -7.03
N PRO A 19 5.40 -2.93 -5.89
CA PRO A 19 5.55 -1.65 -5.21
C PRO A 19 7.02 -1.40 -4.84
N ASP A 20 7.43 -0.12 -4.86
CA ASP A 20 8.77 0.30 -4.45
C ASP A 20 9.04 -0.05 -2.99
N ALA A 21 10.29 -0.36 -2.66
CA ALA A 21 10.71 -0.67 -1.29
C ALA A 21 10.37 0.47 -0.31
N ASP A 22 10.55 1.71 -0.74
CA ASP A 22 10.23 2.90 0.06
C ASP A 22 8.72 3.05 0.28
N ALA A 23 7.88 2.63 -0.68
CA ALA A 23 6.43 2.64 -0.52
C ALA A 23 5.99 1.64 0.56
N ILE A 24 6.55 0.42 0.54
CA ILE A 24 6.28 -0.60 1.56
C ILE A 24 6.72 -0.09 2.93
N LEU A 25 7.95 0.44 3.04
CA LEU A 25 8.49 0.91 4.31
C LEU A 25 7.69 2.07 4.89
N THR A 26 7.28 3.03 4.06
CA THR A 26 6.47 4.19 4.49
C THR A 26 5.14 3.74 5.10
N VAL A 27 4.44 2.81 4.45
CA VAL A 27 3.16 2.30 4.95
C VAL A 27 3.33 1.57 6.28
N LEU A 28 4.34 0.71 6.39
CA LEU A 28 4.61 -0.03 7.63
C LEU A 28 4.98 0.93 8.76
N ASP A 29 5.81 1.93 8.49
CA ASP A 29 6.23 2.92 9.48
C ASP A 29 5.05 3.76 10.00
N ASP A 30 4.11 4.16 9.13
CA ASP A 30 2.89 4.85 9.53
C ASP A 30 2.00 3.97 10.42
N LEU A 31 1.80 2.70 10.04
CA LEU A 31 0.97 1.76 10.78
C LEU A 31 1.50 1.48 12.19
N ILE A 32 2.80 1.23 12.34
CA ILE A 32 3.39 0.91 13.66
C ILE A 32 3.37 2.11 14.62
N HIS A 33 3.35 3.34 14.09
CA HIS A 33 3.29 4.56 14.89
C HIS A 33 1.85 5.12 15.03
N GLY A 34 0.84 4.43 14.50
CA GLY A 34 -0.56 4.87 14.57
C GLY A 34 -0.84 6.15 13.77
N ARG A 35 -0.04 6.45 12.75
CA ARG A 35 -0.24 7.60 11.87
C ARG A 35 -1.19 7.23 10.72
N PRO A 36 -1.91 8.19 10.15
CA PRO A 36 -2.66 7.94 8.91
C PRO A 36 -1.71 7.48 7.81
N VAL A 37 -2.04 6.37 7.14
CA VAL A 37 -1.24 5.85 6.04
C VAL A 37 -1.19 6.88 4.91
N ALA A 38 -0.01 7.42 4.65
CA ALA A 38 0.25 8.32 3.55
C ALA A 38 1.05 7.58 2.46
N LEU A 39 0.48 7.51 1.26
CA LEU A 39 1.20 7.06 0.05
C LEU A 39 1.41 8.26 -0.87
N PRO A 40 2.59 8.92 -0.79
CA PRO A 40 2.93 10.02 -1.68
C PRO A 40 2.74 9.62 -3.13
N ARG A 41 2.23 10.55 -3.94
CA ARG A 41 1.96 10.29 -5.36
C ARG A 41 3.21 9.85 -6.14
N SER A 42 4.39 10.24 -5.67
CA SER A 42 5.70 9.87 -6.23
C SER A 42 6.11 8.42 -5.99
N LEU A 43 5.43 7.71 -5.07
CA LEU A 43 5.68 6.30 -4.76
C LEU A 43 4.56 5.38 -5.28
N ASN A 44 3.59 5.96 -6.01
CA ASN A 44 2.46 5.22 -6.57
C ASN A 44 2.70 4.93 -8.05
N HIS A 45 3.02 3.68 -8.33
CA HIS A 45 3.24 3.14 -9.66
C HIS A 45 2.28 1.97 -9.91
N TYR A 46 1.90 1.75 -11.18
CA TYR A 46 0.96 0.69 -11.58
C TYR A 46 1.51 -0.21 -12.69
N ASP A 47 2.72 0.09 -13.13
CA ASP A 47 3.54 -0.67 -14.06
C ASP A 47 4.36 -1.76 -13.34
#